data_AF-A0A8H6PBM8-F1
#
_entry.id   AF-A0A8H6PBM8-F1
#
_cell.length_a   1.000
_cell.length_b   1.000
_cell.length_c   1.000
_cell.angle_alpha   90.00
_cell.angle_beta   90.00
_cell.angle_gamma   90.00
#
_symmetry.space_group_name_H-M   'P 1'
#
loop_
_entity.id
_entity.type
_entity.pdbx_description
1 polymer ?
#
loop_
_entity_poly.entity_id
_entity_poly.type
_entity_poly.pdbx_seq_one_letter_code
_entity_poly.pdbx_strand_id
1 'polypeptide(L)'
;MCKHVLNAQVAIRSPCCKQHHHTTPIRNPITILNTHHPGRKWFDCAECHGEQETHPLAKSTEMIFACKKCKKCFRKDATEFDESDEYCPHCDNHFVIDAVTPKAALQVEGDDARIDSRMIKDDRVREHQEKSIFSFKDISDRLG
;
A
#
# COMPACT_ATOMS: atom_id res chain seq x y z
N MET A 1 0.64 3.66 8.50
CA MET A 1 1.26 2.75 7.53
C MET A 1 0.51 2.89 6.23
N CYS A 2 1.22 2.89 5.11
CA CYS A 2 0.65 2.99 3.77
C CYS A 2 -0.19 1.76 3.46
N LYS A 3 -1.36 1.95 2.82
CA LYS A 3 -2.20 0.86 2.32
C LYS A 3 -1.65 0.23 1.04
N HIS A 4 -0.90 1.02 0.26
CA HIS A 4 -0.44 0.67 -1.08
C HIS A 4 0.94 0.00 -1.10
N VAL A 5 1.83 0.42 -0.19
CA VAL A 5 3.21 -0.06 -0.07
C VAL A 5 3.46 -0.46 1.38
N LEU A 6 3.30 -1.74 1.67
CA LEU A 6 3.38 -2.27 3.05
C LEU A 6 4.78 -2.14 3.66
N ASN A 7 5.81 -2.13 2.81
CA ASN A 7 7.22 -2.09 3.19
C ASN A 7 7.86 -0.69 3.08
N ALA A 8 7.08 0.38 2.95
CA ALA A 8 7.59 1.75 2.78
C ALA A 8 8.46 2.21 3.98
N GLN A 9 9.77 2.37 3.74
CA GLN A 9 10.77 2.74 4.76
C GLN A 9 11.02 4.25 4.90
N VAL A 10 10.50 5.05 3.97
CA VAL A 10 10.65 6.51 3.94
C VAL A 10 9.29 7.19 3.79
N ALA A 11 9.21 8.44 4.21
CA ALA A 11 8.12 9.34 3.88
C ALA A 11 8.63 10.43 2.93
N ILE A 12 7.85 10.75 1.90
CA ILE A 12 8.16 11.72 0.86
C ILE A 12 7.47 13.03 1.19
N ARG A 13 8.21 14.14 1.13
CA ARG A 13 7.62 15.48 1.24
C ARG A 13 6.97 15.84 -0.08
N SER A 14 5.67 16.09 -0.08
CA SER A 14 5.01 16.57 -1.30
C SER A 14 5.43 18.00 -1.61
N PRO A 15 5.80 18.32 -2.86
CA PRO A 15 6.12 19.68 -3.23
C PRO A 15 4.87 20.56 -3.45
N CYS A 16 3.71 19.97 -3.70
CA CYS A 16 2.49 20.69 -4.08
C CYS A 16 1.56 20.98 -2.89
N CYS A 17 1.54 20.12 -1.86
CA CYS A 17 0.63 20.29 -0.72
C CYS A 17 1.11 21.38 0.24
N LYS A 18 0.31 22.42 0.45
CA LYS A 18 0.50 23.37 1.56
C LYS A 18 -0.32 22.88 2.77
N GLN A 19 0.24 22.96 3.98
CA GLN A 19 -0.57 22.80 5.19
C GLN A 19 -1.60 23.93 5.25
N HIS A 20 -2.88 23.59 5.19
CA HIS A 20 -3.94 24.51 5.56
C HIS A 20 -3.91 24.62 7.08
N HIS A 21 -3.56 25.79 7.61
CA HIS A 21 -3.68 26.08 9.03
C HIS A 21 -5.15 26.00 9.43
N HIS A 22 -5.55 24.90 10.08
CA HIS A 22 -6.78 24.91 10.86
C HIS A 22 -6.47 25.72 12.12
N THR A 23 -6.84 27.00 12.14
CA THR A 23 -6.73 27.85 13.33
C THR A 23 -7.71 27.34 14.38
N THR A 24 -7.31 26.37 15.19
CA THR A 24 -8.02 26.09 16.45
C THR A 24 -7.81 27.29 17.37
N PRO A 25 -8.87 27.88 17.97
CA PRO A 25 -8.71 29.00 18.87
C PRO A 25 -7.97 28.53 20.12
N ILE A 26 -6.69 28.91 20.23
CA ILE A 26 -5.86 28.67 21.40
C ILE A 26 -6.33 29.66 22.47
N ARG A 27 -7.08 29.18 23.47
CA ARG A 27 -7.22 29.90 24.74
C ARG A 27 -5.85 29.86 25.43
N ASN A 28 -5.00 30.85 25.18
CA ASN A 28 -4.06 31.47 26.12
C ASN A 28 -2.97 32.25 25.36
N PRO A 29 -2.70 33.52 25.71
CA PRO A 29 -1.59 34.28 25.16
C PRO A 29 -0.36 34.11 26.06
N ILE A 30 0.80 33.89 25.44
CA ILE A 30 2.19 34.18 25.88
C ILE A 30 3.07 33.07 25.31
N THR A 31 3.46 33.25 24.04
CA THR A 31 4.84 33.13 23.53
C THR A 31 4.77 33.39 22.03
N ILE A 32 5.18 34.58 21.63
CA ILE A 32 5.53 34.89 20.24
C ILE A 32 6.87 34.22 19.91
N LEU A 33 6.82 33.04 19.32
CA LEU A 33 7.91 32.56 18.46
C LEU A 33 7.31 32.15 17.12
N ASN A 34 7.35 33.13 16.21
CA ASN A 34 7.17 32.91 14.78
C ASN A 34 8.25 31.95 14.27
N THR A 35 7.89 30.69 14.08
CA THR A 35 8.43 29.87 12.98
C THR A 35 7.30 29.06 12.34
N HIS A 36 6.24 29.72 11.90
CA HIS A 36 5.31 29.12 10.95
C HIS A 36 5.99 29.05 9.58
N HIS A 37 6.90 28.08 9.40
CA HIS A 37 7.14 27.57 8.06
C HIS A 37 5.81 26.97 7.56
N PRO A 38 5.28 27.38 6.40
CA PRO A 38 4.12 26.70 5.82
C PRO A 38 4.57 25.28 5.48
N GLY A 39 4.30 24.35 6.38
CA GLY A 39 4.78 22.99 6.28
C GLY A 39 4.18 22.35 5.04
N ARG A 40 5.02 21.75 4.19
CA ARG A 40 4.50 20.84 3.17
C ARG A 40 4.17 19.52 3.83
N LYS A 41 3.12 18.85 3.33
CA LYS A 41 2.66 17.58 3.90
C LYS A 41 3.60 16.44 3.50
N TRP A 42 3.63 15.41 4.33
CA TRP A 42 4.42 14.20 4.13
C TRP A 42 3.50 13.03 3.81
N PHE A 43 3.89 12.20 2.86
CA PHE A 43 3.13 11.04 2.41
C PHE A 43 4.05 9.84 2.26
N ASP A 44 3.53 8.64 2.50
CA ASP A 44 4.29 7.40 2.32
C ASP A 44 4.39 6.98 0.84
N CYS A 45 3.46 7.42 -0.01
CA CYS A 45 3.37 7.00 -1.41
C CYS A 45 2.61 8.03 -2.28
N ALA A 46 2.76 7.94 -3.62
CA ALA A 46 2.07 8.82 -4.56
C ALA A 46 0.54 8.60 -4.55
N GLU A 47 0.08 7.36 -4.41
CA GLU A 47 -1.35 7.03 -4.30
C GLU A 47 -1.97 7.58 -3.01
N CYS A 48 -1.21 7.56 -1.92
CA CYS A 48 -1.58 8.11 -0.63
C CYS A 48 -1.82 9.62 -0.68
N HIS A 49 -1.13 10.31 -1.60
CA HIS A 49 -1.37 11.72 -1.91
C HIS A 49 -2.67 11.88 -2.70
N GLY A 50 -2.88 11.07 -3.75
CA GLY A 50 -4.09 11.13 -4.57
C GLY A 50 -5.38 10.83 -3.81
N GLU A 51 -5.33 10.00 -2.77
CA GLU A 51 -6.48 9.76 -1.88
C GLU A 51 -6.80 10.97 -0.98
N GLN A 52 -5.79 11.72 -0.56
CA GLN A 52 -5.94 12.83 0.38
C GLN A 52 -6.17 14.16 -0.33
N GLU A 53 -5.74 14.30 -1.58
CA GLU A 53 -5.72 15.56 -2.31
C GLU A 53 -6.32 15.44 -3.70
N THR A 54 -6.97 16.51 -4.15
CA THR A 54 -7.75 16.55 -5.40
C THR A 54 -6.91 16.77 -6.66
N HIS A 55 -5.58 16.76 -6.55
CA HIS A 55 -4.68 17.07 -7.66
C HIS A 55 -3.54 16.04 -7.79
N PRO A 56 -2.96 15.88 -8.99
CA PRO A 56 -1.82 14.98 -9.18
C PRO A 56 -0.56 15.53 -8.50
N LEU A 57 0.27 14.63 -7.97
CA LEU A 57 1.53 14.97 -7.31
C LEU A 57 2.48 15.67 -8.29
N ALA A 58 2.94 16.88 -7.95
CA ALA A 58 3.90 17.60 -8.76
C ALA A 58 5.28 16.92 -8.72
N LYS A 59 5.89 16.74 -9.90
CA LYS A 59 7.25 16.18 -10.02
C LYS A 59 8.27 17.28 -9.72
N SER A 60 9.18 17.03 -8.79
CA SER A 60 10.35 17.88 -8.53
C SER A 60 11.63 17.08 -8.75
N THR A 61 12.67 17.75 -9.23
CA THR A 61 14.02 17.17 -9.36
C THR A 61 14.63 16.89 -8.00
N GLU A 62 14.47 17.81 -7.05
CA GLU A 62 14.89 17.59 -5.66
C GLU A 62 13.75 16.91 -4.88
N MET A 63 13.97 15.68 -4.45
CA MET A 63 13.07 14.95 -3.57
C MET A 63 13.60 14.97 -2.14
N ILE A 64 12.72 15.26 -1.18
CA ILE A 64 13.06 15.26 0.25
C ILE A 64 12.40 14.07 0.91
N PHE A 65 13.21 13.19 1.46
CA PHE A 65 12.79 11.98 2.15
C PHE A 65 13.04 12.08 3.65
N ALA A 66 12.17 11.48 4.44
CA ALA A 66 12.35 11.27 5.87
C ALA A 66 12.46 9.77 6.14
N CYS A 67 13.59 9.31 6.66
CA CYS A 67 13.80 7.90 6.97
C CYS A 67 13.02 7.50 8.24
N LYS A 68 12.30 6.38 8.21
CA LYS A 68 11.54 5.90 9.37
C LYS A 68 12.42 5.31 10.48
N LYS A 69 13.61 4.78 10.14
CA LYS A 69 14.55 4.25 11.13
C LYS A 69 15.24 5.35 11.94
N CYS A 70 15.87 6.32 11.26
CA CYS A 70 16.64 7.38 11.93
C CYS A 70 15.89 8.71 12.10
N LYS A 71 14.70 8.86 11.52
CA LYS A 71 13.86 10.08 11.55
C LYS A 71 14.54 11.34 11.01
N LYS A 72 15.68 11.21 10.34
CA LYS A 72 16.39 12.32 9.71
C LYS A 72 15.85 12.56 8.30
N CYS A 73 15.72 13.84 7.96
CA CYS A 73 15.33 14.29 6.64
C CYS A 73 16.58 14.47 5.79
N PHE A 74 16.59 13.90 4.59
CA PHE A 74 17.67 14.05 3.62
C PHE A 74 17.09 14.41 2.25
N ARG A 75 17.94 14.99 1.39
CA ARG A 75 17.57 15.40 0.04
C ARG A 75 18.26 14.49 -0.95
N LYS A 76 17.56 14.19 -2.03
CA LYS A 76 18.07 13.38 -3.13
C LYS A 76 17.60 13.94 -4.46
N ASP A 77 18.49 13.93 -5.43
CA ASP A 77 18.22 14.39 -6.78
C ASP A 77 17.67 13.23 -7.61
N ALA A 78 16.47 13.39 -8.16
CA ALA A 78 15.78 12.37 -8.94
C ALA A 78 16.34 12.20 -10.37
N THR A 79 17.36 12.97 -10.76
CA THR A 79 17.94 12.99 -12.10
C THR A 79 19.07 11.98 -12.30
N GLU A 80 19.81 11.64 -11.24
CA GLU A 80 20.92 10.69 -11.25
C GLU A 80 20.59 9.58 -10.26
N PHE A 81 19.77 8.61 -10.68
CA PHE A 81 19.51 7.42 -9.86
C PHE A 81 20.75 6.53 -9.90
N ASP A 82 21.65 6.70 -8.92
CA ASP A 82 22.81 5.84 -8.72
C ASP A 82 22.54 4.76 -7.66
N GLU A 83 23.29 3.67 -7.64
CA GLU A 83 23.17 2.58 -6.63
C GLU A 83 23.43 3.10 -5.20
N SER A 84 24.20 4.19 -5.07
CA SER A 84 24.41 4.92 -3.81
C SER A 84 23.13 5.57 -3.26
N ASP A 85 22.11 5.71 -4.10
CA ASP A 85 20.83 6.33 -3.78
C ASP A 85 19.89 5.35 -3.09
N GLU A 86 20.21 4.07 -3.03
CA GLU A 86 19.35 3.07 -2.43
C GLU A 86 19.32 3.16 -0.89
N TYR A 87 20.30 3.84 -0.29
CA TYR A 87 20.54 3.86 1.15
C TYR A 87 20.40 5.25 1.76
N CYS A 88 19.88 5.27 2.99
CA CYS A 88 19.85 6.49 3.79
C CYS A 88 21.27 6.83 4.30
N PRO A 89 21.80 8.05 4.06
CA PRO A 89 23.17 8.46 4.42
C PRO A 89 23.42 8.58 5.94
N HIS A 90 22.42 8.26 6.76
CA HIS A 90 22.48 8.41 8.21
C HIS A 90 22.39 7.09 8.99
N CYS A 91 21.96 6.00 8.36
CA CYS A 91 21.72 4.74 9.07
C CYS A 91 21.75 3.50 8.18
N ASP A 92 22.23 3.62 6.94
CA ASP A 92 22.33 2.54 5.94
C ASP A 92 21.01 1.79 5.72
N ASN A 93 19.88 2.46 5.93
CA ASN A 93 18.59 1.86 5.67
C ASN A 93 18.31 1.88 4.16
N HIS A 94 18.17 0.70 3.57
CA HIS A 94 17.70 0.52 2.21
C HIS A 94 16.25 1.01 2.08
N PHE A 95 16.02 2.04 1.26
CA PHE A 95 14.69 2.64 1.12
C PHE A 95 14.01 2.37 -0.22
N VAL A 96 14.72 1.83 -1.20
CA VAL A 96 14.19 1.39 -2.51
C VAL A 96 13.89 -0.11 -2.44
N ILE A 97 12.87 -0.51 -1.68
CA ILE A 97 12.47 -1.92 -1.58
C ILE A 97 11.32 -2.19 -2.55
N ASP A 98 11.35 -3.33 -3.24
CA ASP A 98 10.28 -3.79 -4.13
C ASP A 98 8.91 -3.67 -3.46
N ALA A 99 7.98 -2.98 -4.12
CA ALA A 99 6.66 -2.74 -3.56
C ALA A 99 5.92 -4.08 -3.35
N VAL A 100 5.76 -4.48 -2.08
CA VAL A 100 4.93 -5.64 -1.74
C VAL A 100 3.48 -5.21 -1.86
N THR A 101 2.88 -5.49 -3.01
CA THR A 101 1.44 -5.33 -3.18
C THR A 101 0.72 -6.37 -2.32
N PRO A 102 -0.36 -5.98 -1.63
CA PRO A 102 -1.15 -6.93 -0.87
C PRO A 102 -1.72 -7.97 -1.83
N LYS A 103 -1.14 -9.18 -1.82
CA LYS A 103 -1.69 -10.30 -2.58
C LYS A 103 -3.03 -10.66 -1.94
N ALA A 104 -4.12 -10.49 -2.69
CA ALA A 104 -5.44 -10.95 -2.28
C ALA A 104 -5.43 -12.49 -2.21
N ALA A 105 -5.04 -13.03 -1.06
CA ALA A 105 -5.16 -14.45 -0.79
C ALA A 105 -6.63 -14.72 -0.43
N LEU A 106 -7.36 -15.40 -1.31
CA LEU A 106 -8.67 -15.95 -0.99
C LEU A 106 -8.46 -17.11 -0.02
N GLN A 107 -8.52 -16.83 1.28
CA GLN A 107 -8.52 -17.88 2.30
C GLN A 107 -9.93 -18.45 2.37
N VAL A 108 -10.06 -19.75 2.06
CA VAL A 108 -11.31 -20.47 2.30
C VAL A 108 -11.27 -20.87 3.77
N GLU A 109 -11.98 -20.12 4.61
CA GLU A 109 -12.18 -20.45 6.02
C GLU A 109 -13.03 -21.72 6.09
N GLY A 110 -12.38 -22.86 6.33
CA GLY A 110 -13.08 -24.10 6.66
C GLY A 110 -13.40 -24.11 8.14
N ASP A 111 -14.67 -23.92 8.48
CA ASP A 111 -15.17 -24.17 9.85
C ASP A 111 -14.92 -25.64 10.26
N ASP A 112 -15.01 -25.91 11.57
CA ASP A 112 -14.75 -27.23 12.16
C ASP A 112 -15.37 -28.37 11.31
N ALA A 113 -14.51 -29.29 10.87
CA ALA A 113 -14.83 -30.46 10.06
C ALA A 113 -15.97 -31.32 10.62
N ARG A 114 -16.27 -31.24 11.92
CA ARG A 114 -17.40 -31.92 12.55
C ARG A 114 -18.76 -31.28 12.24
N ILE A 115 -18.79 -29.98 11.95
CA ILE A 115 -20.00 -29.18 11.75
C ILE A 115 -20.28 -29.02 10.26
N ASP A 116 -19.24 -28.80 9.44
CA ASP A 116 -19.39 -28.68 7.98
C ASP A 116 -18.59 -29.76 7.24
N SER A 117 -19.26 -30.85 6.87
CA SER A 117 -18.66 -31.96 6.13
C SER A 117 -18.48 -31.68 4.63
N ARG A 118 -18.86 -30.50 4.12
CA ARG A 118 -18.78 -30.19 2.68
C ARG A 118 -17.35 -30.05 2.15
N MET A 119 -16.38 -29.78 3.03
CA MET A 119 -14.97 -29.62 2.66
C MET A 119 -14.15 -30.92 2.77
N ILE A 120 -14.74 -32.03 3.24
CA ILE A 120 -14.07 -33.34 3.33
C ILE A 120 -14.53 -34.22 2.16
N LYS A 121 -13.60 -34.65 1.31
CA LYS A 121 -13.85 -35.64 0.25
C LYS A 121 -13.85 -37.05 0.86
N ASP A 122 -14.96 -37.78 0.77
CA ASP A 122 -15.04 -39.20 1.15
C ASP A 122 -14.79 -40.07 -0.09
N ASP A 123 -13.65 -40.77 -0.12
CA ASP A 123 -13.24 -41.62 -1.24
C ASP A 123 -14.08 -42.90 -1.42
N ARG A 124 -14.99 -43.21 -0.47
CA ARG A 124 -15.87 -44.40 -0.56
C ARG A 124 -17.14 -44.14 -1.35
N VAL A 125 -17.52 -42.87 -1.52
CA VAL A 125 -18.71 -42.49 -2.27
C VAL A 125 -18.33 -42.40 -3.74
N ARG A 126 -19.08 -43.11 -4.60
CA ARG A 126 -18.86 -43.08 -6.05
C ARG A 126 -19.05 -41.66 -6.57
N GLU A 127 -17.96 -41.06 -7.05
CA GLU A 127 -17.97 -39.73 -7.63
C GLU A 127 -18.99 -39.67 -8.78
N HIS A 128 -19.92 -38.71 -8.71
CA HIS A 128 -20.91 -38.53 -9.75
C HIS A 128 -20.16 -38.10 -11.01
N GLN A 129 -20.21 -38.94 -12.05
CA GLN A 129 -19.53 -38.70 -13.31
C GLN A 129 -19.81 -37.26 -13.77
N GLU A 130 -18.76 -36.50 -13.99
CA GLU A 130 -18.85 -35.08 -14.33
C GLU A 130 -19.58 -34.95 -15.67
N LYS A 131 -20.84 -34.53 -15.64
CA LYS A 131 -21.62 -34.23 -16.85
C LYS A 131 -21.11 -32.91 -17.41
N SER A 132 -20.01 -32.97 -18.13
CA SER A 132 -19.47 -31.82 -18.84
C SER A 132 -20.29 -31.57 -20.10
N ILE A 133 -20.64 -30.31 -20.34
CA ILE A 133 -21.39 -29.84 -21.53
C ILE A 133 -20.67 -30.23 -22.85
N PHE A 134 -19.37 -30.53 -22.77
CA PHE A 134 -18.50 -30.86 -23.89
C PHE A 134 -18.33 -32.37 -24.15
N SER A 135 -18.96 -33.24 -23.34
CA SER A 135 -18.87 -34.68 -23.53
C SER A 135 -19.91 -35.17 -24.54
N PHE A 136 -19.45 -35.61 -25.71
CA PHE A 136 -20.28 -36.11 -26.82
C PHE A 136 -21.22 -37.26 -26.44
N LYS A 137 -20.96 -37.97 -25.33
CA LYS A 137 -21.78 -39.10 -24.87
C LYS A 137 -23.10 -38.67 -24.20
N ASP A 138 -23.15 -37.45 -23.65
CA ASP A 138 -24.30 -36.90 -22.89
C ASP A 138 -25.39 -36.29 -23.82
N ILE A 139 -25.10 -36.07 -25.10
CA ILE A 139 -26.03 -35.50 -26.09
C ILE A 139 -27.16 -36.49 -26.42
N SER A 140 -26.83 -37.79 -26.42
CA SER A 140 -27.74 -38.90 -26.70
C SER A 140 -28.87 -39.04 -25.68
N ASP A 141 -28.63 -38.65 -24.42
CA ASP A 141 -29.62 -38.77 -23.31
C ASP A 141 -30.65 -37.62 -23.29
N ARG A 142 -30.44 -36.55 -24.08
CA ARG A 142 -31.35 -35.38 -24.14
C ARG A 142 -32.24 -35.34 -25.37
N LEU A 143 -32.10 -36.27 -26.31
CA LEU A 143 -32.84 -36.34 -27.57
C LEU A 143 -33.93 -37.43 -27.58
N GLY A 144 -34.32 -37.94 -26.40
CA GLY A 144 -35.44 -38.84 -26.20
C GLY A 144 -36.67 -38.11 -25.67
#